data_AF-A0A3L7ZWI5-F1
#
_entry.id   AF-A0A3L7ZWI5-F1
#
_cell.length_a   1.000
_cell.length_b   1.000
_cell.length_c   1.000
_cell.angle_alpha   90.00
_cell.angle_beta   90.00
_cell.angle_gamma   90.00
#
_symmetry.space_group_name_H-M   'P 1'
#
loop_
_entity.id
_entity.type
_entity.pdbx_description
1 polymer ?
#
loop_
_entity_poly.entity_id
_entity_poly.type
_entity_poly.pdbx_seq_one_letter_code
_entity_poly.pdbx_strand_id
1 'polypeptide(L)'
;MEDKLVTLAIHTFEKAQILKTILETEGIEVYIHNVNQIQPVVSAGVRVRIKESDLPHALRIIEDNKWFEEPKEEEAKVNAAKKVLIPIDFSDYSAKACELGINYAHEVGAEVMIMHAYFSPYFPSAIPMGDTLAYQINEEESVQHILQRVRIDMENICTHINRKMSSGELPKVKYDYVLREGLPEEEIIAYSKEYHPILIVMGTRGKSQKDMDLIGSVTGEVIEVNRVPVLAIPENVPFTDLRDAKNIAFATSFNQRDLVAFDEFMEIIKGFDFNIHLFNISTSKDEWNEIRLTGVREYFKKQYPHAHISHTVLADGDLLLAIEKFVRDKQIDIIALSTYRRNILARMFNPSIARKMLFHTDTPLLVIDSKK
;
A
#
# COMPACT_ATOMS: atom_id res chain seq x y z
N MET A 1 -14.50 -40.91 -15.51
CA MET A 1 -14.20 -39.47 -15.39
C MET A 1 -12.84 -39.41 -14.75
N GLU A 2 -11.84 -38.86 -15.43
CA GLU A 2 -10.47 -38.76 -14.89
C GLU A 2 -10.47 -37.80 -13.69
N ASP A 3 -9.89 -38.25 -12.57
CA ASP A 3 -9.76 -37.46 -11.35
C ASP A 3 -8.87 -36.24 -11.62
N LYS A 4 -9.50 -35.08 -11.81
CA LYS A 4 -8.81 -33.83 -12.10
C LYS A 4 -8.01 -33.40 -10.86
N LEU A 5 -6.71 -33.21 -11.03
CA LEU A 5 -5.84 -32.69 -9.97
C LEU A 5 -5.97 -31.16 -9.87
N VAL A 6 -6.23 -30.65 -8.67
CA VAL A 6 -6.25 -29.21 -8.35
C VAL A 6 -5.02 -28.83 -7.52
N THR A 7 -4.61 -27.58 -7.59
CA THR A 7 -3.53 -27.07 -6.73
C THR A 7 -4.13 -26.64 -5.39
N LEU A 8 -3.71 -27.30 -4.32
CA LEU A 8 -4.10 -26.98 -2.96
C LEU A 8 -3.27 -25.81 -2.40
N ALA A 9 -1.95 -25.83 -2.62
CA ALA A 9 -1.04 -24.79 -2.13
C ALA A 9 0.26 -24.72 -2.95
N ILE A 10 1.01 -23.62 -2.81
CA ILE A 10 2.38 -23.46 -3.32
C ILE A 10 3.29 -23.12 -2.15
N HIS A 11 4.25 -24.00 -1.86
CA HIS A 11 5.16 -23.86 -0.70
C HIS A 11 6.60 -24.19 -1.08
N THR A 12 7.56 -23.92 -0.17
CA THR A 12 8.90 -24.50 -0.27
C THR A 12 8.81 -26.03 -0.27
N PHE A 13 9.81 -26.71 -0.85
CA PHE A 13 9.81 -28.17 -0.94
C PHE A 13 9.66 -28.84 0.43
N GLU A 14 10.36 -28.34 1.45
CA GLU A 14 10.27 -28.86 2.83
C GLU A 14 8.85 -28.74 3.41
N LYS A 15 8.22 -27.57 3.29
CA LYS A 15 6.84 -27.35 3.76
C LYS A 15 5.83 -28.20 2.97
N ALA A 16 6.05 -28.39 1.69
CA ALA A 16 5.21 -29.23 0.85
C ALA A 16 5.31 -30.73 1.22
N GLN A 17 6.49 -31.22 1.61
CA GLN A 17 6.65 -32.59 2.11
C GLN A 17 5.91 -32.80 3.44
N ILE A 18 5.94 -31.82 4.33
CA ILE A 18 5.19 -31.87 5.59
C ILE A 18 3.68 -31.91 5.30
N LEU A 19 3.18 -30.99 4.46
CA LEU A 19 1.77 -30.96 4.08
C LEU A 19 1.33 -32.28 3.43
N LYS A 20 2.18 -32.84 2.57
CA LYS A 20 1.96 -34.14 1.94
C LYS A 20 1.76 -35.25 2.97
N THR A 21 2.67 -35.40 3.93
CA THR A 21 2.58 -36.44 4.95
C THR A 21 1.31 -36.34 5.78
N ILE A 22 0.89 -35.11 6.14
CA ILE A 22 -0.33 -34.88 6.93
C ILE A 22 -1.57 -35.33 6.15
N LEU A 23 -1.70 -34.85 4.92
CA LEU A 23 -2.85 -35.17 4.07
C LEU A 23 -2.90 -36.68 3.72
N GLU A 24 -1.76 -37.32 3.47
CA GLU A 24 -1.69 -38.76 3.21
C GLU A 24 -2.04 -39.60 4.45
N THR A 25 -1.74 -39.11 5.66
CA THR A 25 -2.15 -39.77 6.91
C THR A 25 -3.67 -39.76 7.10
N GLU A 26 -4.33 -38.72 6.59
CA GLU A 26 -5.78 -38.57 6.56
C GLU A 26 -6.42 -39.18 5.29
N GLY A 27 -5.64 -39.94 4.52
CA GLY A 27 -6.13 -40.69 3.35
C GLY A 27 -6.28 -39.89 2.06
N ILE A 28 -5.72 -38.68 1.99
CA ILE A 28 -5.74 -37.83 0.78
C ILE A 28 -4.44 -38.01 0.01
N GLU A 29 -4.53 -38.40 -1.25
CA GLU A 29 -3.36 -38.61 -2.11
C GLU A 29 -2.80 -37.28 -2.64
N VAL A 30 -1.48 -37.07 -2.49
CA VAL A 30 -0.83 -35.78 -2.78
C VAL A 30 0.30 -35.91 -3.79
N TYR A 31 0.27 -35.03 -4.80
CA TYR A 31 1.28 -34.92 -5.85
C TYR A 31 2.03 -33.59 -5.74
N ILE A 32 3.36 -33.63 -5.66
CA ILE A 32 4.22 -32.44 -5.59
C ILE A 32 4.82 -32.16 -6.97
N HIS A 33 4.51 -31.00 -7.55
CA HIS A 33 5.05 -30.57 -8.85
C HIS A 33 5.92 -29.32 -8.72
N ASN A 34 7.14 -29.36 -9.26
CA ASN A 34 8.05 -28.21 -9.27
C ASN A 34 7.50 -27.08 -10.15
N VAL A 35 7.66 -25.83 -9.70
CA VAL A 35 7.16 -24.65 -10.44
C VAL A 35 8.18 -24.10 -11.44
N ASN A 36 9.46 -24.52 -11.43
CA ASN A 36 10.47 -24.12 -12.42
C ASN A 36 11.53 -25.22 -12.68
N GLN A 37 11.83 -25.51 -13.95
CA GLN A 37 13.01 -26.29 -14.41
C GLN A 37 14.07 -25.40 -15.11
N ILE A 38 13.88 -24.08 -15.12
CA ILE A 38 14.74 -23.15 -15.85
C ILE A 38 15.14 -22.03 -14.89
N GLN A 39 16.40 -22.12 -14.42
CA GLN A 39 17.18 -21.21 -13.55
C GLN A 39 17.03 -21.30 -12.01
N PRO A 40 18.15 -21.35 -11.25
CA PRO A 40 18.16 -21.48 -9.80
C PRO A 40 18.62 -20.18 -9.11
N VAL A 41 17.72 -19.24 -8.84
CA VAL A 41 17.90 -18.21 -7.80
C VAL A 41 16.51 -17.82 -7.30
N VAL A 42 16.29 -17.84 -5.98
CA VAL A 42 15.00 -17.83 -5.26
C VAL A 42 14.37 -19.23 -5.18
N SER A 43 14.15 -19.70 -3.95
CA SER A 43 13.61 -21.02 -3.60
C SER A 43 12.36 -21.35 -4.43
N ALA A 44 12.53 -22.24 -5.41
CA ALA A 44 11.45 -22.64 -6.30
C ALA A 44 10.31 -23.25 -5.47
N GLY A 45 9.17 -22.57 -5.45
CA GLY A 45 7.95 -23.12 -4.86
C GLY A 45 7.57 -24.42 -5.58
N VAL A 46 6.95 -25.35 -4.86
CA VAL A 46 6.36 -26.56 -5.42
C VAL A 46 4.86 -26.52 -5.19
N ARG A 47 4.08 -26.95 -6.19
CA ARG A 47 2.64 -27.08 -6.12
C ARG A 47 2.30 -28.38 -5.42
N VAL A 48 1.55 -28.29 -4.34
CA VAL A 48 0.90 -29.43 -3.69
C VAL A 48 -0.45 -29.62 -4.39
N ARG A 49 -0.63 -30.76 -5.05
CA ARG A 49 -1.85 -31.07 -5.81
C ARG A 49 -2.54 -32.30 -5.24
N ILE A 50 -3.87 -32.25 -5.23
CA ILE A 50 -4.74 -33.34 -4.76
C ILE A 50 -5.85 -33.55 -5.78
N LYS A 51 -6.62 -34.62 -5.65
CA LYS A 51 -7.84 -34.81 -6.45
C LYS A 51 -8.87 -33.76 -6.05
N GLU A 52 -9.59 -33.21 -7.03
CA GLU A 52 -10.62 -32.18 -6.81
C GLU A 52 -11.71 -32.65 -5.83
N SER A 53 -12.02 -33.95 -5.81
CA SER A 53 -12.94 -34.58 -4.86
C SER A 53 -12.54 -34.40 -3.39
N ASP A 54 -11.23 -34.29 -3.13
CA ASP A 54 -10.67 -34.32 -1.77
C ASP A 54 -10.47 -32.89 -1.23
N LEU A 55 -10.70 -31.87 -2.06
CA LEU A 55 -10.48 -30.47 -1.71
C LEU A 55 -11.24 -30.02 -0.45
N PRO A 56 -12.54 -30.34 -0.26
CA PRO A 56 -13.24 -29.96 0.96
C PRO A 56 -12.66 -30.61 2.23
N HIS A 57 -12.13 -31.83 2.12
CA HIS A 57 -11.53 -32.55 3.24
C HIS A 57 -10.13 -31.99 3.55
N ALA A 58 -9.32 -31.77 2.52
CA ALA A 58 -7.99 -31.19 2.65
C ALA A 58 -8.00 -29.80 3.29
N LEU A 59 -8.98 -28.95 2.96
CA LEU A 59 -9.13 -27.63 3.57
C LEU A 59 -9.43 -27.70 5.06
N ARG A 60 -10.29 -28.64 5.50
CA ARG A 60 -10.57 -28.85 6.93
C ARG A 60 -9.32 -29.29 7.70
N ILE A 61 -8.54 -30.22 7.13
CA ILE A 61 -7.29 -30.69 7.73
C ILE A 61 -6.28 -29.54 7.88
N ILE A 62 -6.20 -28.64 6.90
CA ILE A 62 -5.33 -27.45 6.96
C ILE A 62 -5.82 -26.45 8.00
N GLU A 63 -7.13 -26.22 8.09
CA GLU A 63 -7.73 -25.31 9.08
C GLU A 63 -7.53 -25.81 10.52
N ASP A 64 -7.63 -27.13 10.74
CA ASP A 64 -7.45 -27.76 12.05
C ASP A 64 -5.96 -27.82 12.46
N ASN A 65 -5.04 -27.90 11.50
CA ASN A 65 -3.61 -27.94 11.72
C ASN A 65 -2.97 -26.56 11.45
N LYS A 66 -2.88 -25.72 12.50
CA LYS A 66 -2.30 -24.36 12.53
C LYS A 66 -0.80 -24.23 12.15
N TRP A 67 -0.26 -25.14 11.35
CA TRP A 67 1.17 -25.25 11.03
C TRP A 67 1.62 -24.36 9.87
N PHE A 68 0.67 -23.90 9.04
CA PHE A 68 0.92 -23.02 7.90
C PHE A 68 0.58 -21.56 8.16
N GLU A 69 0.13 -21.23 9.38
CA GLU A 69 0.23 -19.85 9.85
C GLU A 69 1.73 -19.49 9.79
N GLU A 70 2.11 -18.48 9.02
CA GLU A 70 3.37 -17.75 9.28
C GLU A 70 3.42 -17.50 10.79
N PRO A 71 4.58 -17.61 11.45
CA PRO A 71 4.64 -17.31 12.87
C PRO A 71 3.96 -15.96 13.04
N LYS A 72 2.79 -15.96 13.70
CA LYS A 72 2.25 -14.74 14.25
C LYS A 72 3.38 -14.28 15.15
N GLU A 73 4.11 -13.25 14.73
CA GLU A 73 4.74 -12.37 15.69
C GLU A 73 3.70 -12.22 16.79
N GLU A 74 4.05 -12.66 17.99
CA GLU A 74 3.14 -12.61 19.12
C GLU A 74 2.57 -11.18 19.11
N GLU A 75 1.31 -11.05 18.68
CA GLU A 75 0.54 -9.85 18.91
C GLU A 75 0.38 -9.81 20.42
N ALA A 76 1.40 -9.26 21.07
CA ALA A 76 1.27 -8.66 22.35
C ALA A 76 0.14 -7.64 22.17
N LYS A 77 -1.08 -8.08 22.50
CA LYS A 77 -2.23 -7.21 22.79
C LYS A 77 -1.95 -6.45 24.09
N VAL A 78 -0.83 -5.74 24.10
CA VAL A 78 -0.69 -4.47 24.77
C VAL A 78 -1.42 -3.50 23.84
N ASN A 79 -2.11 -2.50 24.38
CA ASN A 79 -2.58 -1.35 23.59
C ASN A 79 -1.39 -0.70 22.89
N ALA A 80 -0.97 -1.23 21.75
CA ALA A 80 0.06 -0.64 20.92
C ALA A 80 -0.54 0.65 20.36
N ALA A 81 0.11 1.77 20.62
CA ALA A 81 -0.30 3.04 20.08
C ALA A 81 -0.42 2.91 18.55
N LYS A 82 -1.50 3.43 17.95
CA LYS A 82 -1.62 3.52 16.50
C LYS A 82 -0.48 4.39 15.97
N LYS A 83 -0.01 4.08 14.77
CA LYS A 83 1.19 4.69 14.21
C LYS A 83 0.96 5.10 12.76
N VAL A 84 1.41 6.29 12.38
CA VAL A 84 1.39 6.78 11.00
C VAL A 84 2.83 7.04 10.58
N LEU A 85 3.23 6.49 9.44
CA LEU A 85 4.54 6.71 8.86
C LEU A 85 4.44 7.78 7.76
N ILE A 86 5.28 8.79 7.82
CA ILE A 86 5.32 9.90 6.87
C ILE A 86 6.71 9.99 6.24
N PRO A 87 6.95 9.34 5.09
CA PRO A 87 8.16 9.54 4.30
C PRO A 87 8.23 10.97 3.73
N ILE A 88 9.37 11.63 3.87
CA ILE A 88 9.62 12.97 3.34
C ILE A 88 10.94 13.04 2.57
N ASP A 89 11.02 14.00 1.65
CA ASP A 89 12.19 14.25 0.78
C ASP A 89 12.60 15.74 0.75
N PHE A 90 12.10 16.51 1.72
CA PHE A 90 12.30 17.96 1.85
C PHE A 90 11.80 18.77 0.64
N SER A 91 10.77 18.27 -0.04
CA SER A 91 10.05 18.99 -1.08
C SER A 91 8.73 19.55 -0.55
N ASP A 92 8.15 20.52 -1.26
CA ASP A 92 6.84 21.06 -0.92
C ASP A 92 5.74 19.97 -0.98
N TYR A 93 5.91 18.96 -1.83
CA TYR A 93 5.03 17.79 -1.93
C TYR A 93 5.01 17.00 -0.61
N SER A 94 6.19 16.68 -0.06
CA SER A 94 6.26 15.93 1.20
C SER A 94 5.88 16.77 2.42
N ALA A 95 6.08 18.08 2.38
CA ALA A 95 5.58 18.98 3.42
C ALA A 95 4.04 18.94 3.52
N LYS A 96 3.35 18.99 2.37
CA LYS A 96 1.88 18.91 2.33
C LYS A 96 1.35 17.56 2.78
N ALA A 97 2.00 16.47 2.35
CA ALA A 97 1.69 15.12 2.83
C ALA A 97 1.90 14.99 4.34
N CYS A 98 2.93 15.64 4.90
CA CYS A 98 3.21 15.65 6.32
C CYS A 98 2.10 16.33 7.13
N GLU A 99 1.62 17.49 6.68
CA GLU A 99 0.50 18.19 7.35
C GLU A 99 -0.78 17.34 7.36
N LEU A 100 -1.15 16.77 6.20
CA LEU A 100 -2.28 15.85 6.11
C LEU A 100 -2.12 14.62 6.98
N GLY A 101 -0.93 14.02 7.02
CA GLY A 101 -0.63 12.87 7.86
C GLY A 101 -0.71 13.17 9.36
N ILE A 102 -0.28 14.38 9.78
CA ILE A 102 -0.42 14.86 11.16
C ILE A 102 -1.89 15.05 11.54
N ASN A 103 -2.68 15.69 10.66
CA ASN A 103 -4.12 15.87 10.88
C ASN A 103 -4.85 14.53 10.99
N TYR A 104 -4.55 13.59 10.08
CA TYR A 104 -5.09 12.23 10.15
C TYR A 104 -4.70 11.53 11.45
N ALA A 105 -3.41 11.58 11.83
CA ALA A 105 -2.92 10.95 13.05
C ALA A 105 -3.61 11.50 14.31
N HIS A 106 -3.86 12.80 14.36
CA HIS A 106 -4.62 13.41 15.46
C HIS A 106 -6.03 12.82 15.58
N GLU A 107 -6.76 12.76 14.45
CA GLU A 107 -8.15 12.30 14.43
C GLU A 107 -8.27 10.83 14.86
N VAL A 108 -7.35 9.97 14.42
CA VAL A 108 -7.41 8.54 14.75
C VAL A 108 -6.71 8.16 16.06
N GLY A 109 -6.09 9.14 16.74
CA GLY A 109 -5.33 8.95 17.97
C GLY A 109 -4.01 8.18 17.78
N ALA A 110 -3.29 8.47 16.70
CA ALA A 110 -2.01 7.85 16.35
C ALA A 110 -0.80 8.76 16.65
N GLU A 111 0.34 8.12 16.87
CA GLU A 111 1.66 8.75 16.87
C GLU A 111 2.21 8.83 15.44
N VAL A 112 3.04 9.83 15.18
CA VAL A 112 3.63 10.07 13.86
C VAL A 112 5.12 9.74 13.88
N MET A 113 5.59 9.04 12.85
CA MET A 113 7.01 8.89 12.56
C MET A 113 7.32 9.53 11.21
N ILE A 114 8.12 10.58 11.23
CA ILE A 114 8.63 11.23 10.02
C ILE A 114 9.89 10.50 9.59
N MET A 115 9.95 10.05 8.34
CA MET A 115 11.07 9.27 7.84
C MET A 115 11.72 9.98 6.66
N HIS A 116 13.05 10.07 6.67
CA HIS A 116 13.81 10.45 5.49
C HIS A 116 14.86 9.40 5.19
N ALA A 117 14.88 8.93 3.94
CA ALA A 117 15.92 8.06 3.42
C ALA A 117 16.96 8.91 2.67
N TYR A 118 18.23 8.77 3.03
CA TYR A 118 19.34 9.44 2.36
C TYR A 118 20.27 8.39 1.73
N PHE A 119 20.83 8.73 0.58
CA PHE A 119 21.79 7.87 -0.10
C PHE A 119 23.22 8.34 0.19
N SER A 120 24.06 7.43 0.66
CA SER A 120 25.51 7.61 0.72
C SER A 120 26.15 6.71 -0.33
N PRO A 121 26.79 7.26 -1.39
CA PRO A 121 27.45 6.43 -2.38
C PRO A 121 28.61 5.67 -1.74
N TYR A 122 28.47 4.36 -1.58
CA TYR A 122 29.58 3.49 -1.18
C TYR A 122 30.48 3.22 -2.38
N PHE A 123 31.68 3.82 -2.39
CA PHE A 123 32.73 3.47 -3.35
C PHE A 123 33.59 2.36 -2.74
N PRO A 124 33.64 1.14 -3.33
CA PRO A 124 34.52 0.10 -2.85
C PRO A 124 35.97 0.56 -2.96
N SER A 125 36.73 0.44 -1.87
CA SER A 125 38.14 0.81 -1.74
C SER A 125 39.12 -0.06 -2.58
N ALA A 126 38.66 -0.63 -3.69
CA ALA A 126 39.41 -1.49 -4.60
C ALA A 126 39.89 -0.77 -5.88
N ILE A 127 40.09 0.55 -5.81
CA ILE A 127 40.82 1.28 -6.85
C ILE A 127 42.33 1.16 -6.54
N PRO A 128 43.17 0.72 -7.50
CA PRO A 128 44.59 0.46 -7.26
C PRO A 128 45.33 1.66 -6.63
N MET A 129 46.12 1.36 -5.60
CA MET A 129 46.94 2.30 -4.84
C MET A 129 47.90 3.09 -5.74
N GLY A 130 47.56 4.34 -6.02
CA GLY A 130 48.45 5.33 -6.63
C GLY A 130 48.19 6.73 -6.09
N ASP A 131 46.90 7.09 -5.91
CA ASP A 131 46.45 8.46 -5.57
C ASP A 131 45.62 8.54 -4.25
N THR A 132 45.70 7.54 -3.38
CA THR A 132 44.70 7.27 -2.33
C THR A 132 44.65 8.23 -1.14
N LEU A 133 45.70 9.00 -0.83
CA LEU A 133 45.67 9.87 0.37
C LEU A 133 44.80 11.12 0.21
N ALA A 134 44.64 11.63 -1.01
CA ALA A 134 43.82 12.84 -1.27
C ALA A 134 42.33 12.52 -1.47
N TYR A 135 41.99 11.28 -1.84
CA TYR A 135 40.61 10.84 -2.04
C TYR A 135 39.95 10.37 -0.73
N GLN A 136 40.67 9.63 0.12
CA GLN A 136 40.11 9.11 1.37
C GLN A 136 39.72 10.20 2.39
N ILE A 137 40.46 11.31 2.45
CA ILE A 137 40.17 12.43 3.36
C ILE A 137 38.95 13.24 2.87
N ASN A 138 38.74 13.33 1.55
CA ASN A 138 37.58 14.04 0.97
C ASN A 138 36.26 13.24 1.10
N GLU A 139 36.31 11.91 1.18
CA GLU A 139 35.11 11.05 1.17
C GLU A 139 34.40 10.95 2.53
N GLU A 140 35.13 10.75 3.63
CA GLU A 140 34.54 10.74 4.98
C GLU A 140 33.96 12.13 5.35
N GLU A 141 34.66 13.21 4.99
CA GLU A 141 34.12 14.57 5.11
C GLU A 141 32.84 14.73 4.27
N SER A 142 32.81 14.23 3.02
CA SER A 142 31.64 14.32 2.15
C SER A 142 30.40 13.61 2.69
N VAL A 143 30.55 12.41 3.27
CA VAL A 143 29.42 11.67 3.88
C VAL A 143 28.93 12.35 5.15
N GLN A 144 29.86 12.79 6.02
CA GLN A 144 29.50 13.55 7.23
C GLN A 144 28.79 14.87 6.87
N HIS A 145 29.19 15.54 5.79
CA HIS A 145 28.51 16.74 5.29
C HIS A 145 27.09 16.46 4.78
N ILE A 146 26.86 15.33 4.09
CA ILE A 146 25.50 14.93 3.65
C ILE A 146 24.61 14.69 4.88
N LEU A 147 25.08 13.88 5.83
CA LEU A 147 24.33 13.57 7.05
C LEU A 147 24.03 14.81 7.89
N GLN A 148 25.01 15.70 8.05
CA GLN A 148 24.83 16.96 8.76
C GLN A 148 23.78 17.84 8.07
N ARG A 149 23.80 17.92 6.74
CA ARG A 149 22.80 18.67 5.98
C ARG A 149 21.40 18.09 6.13
N VAL A 150 21.27 16.76 6.02
CA VAL A 150 19.99 16.06 6.22
C VAL A 150 19.44 16.31 7.63
N ARG A 151 20.29 16.31 8.66
CA ARG A 151 19.89 16.64 10.03
C ARG A 151 19.38 18.08 10.15
N ILE A 152 20.09 19.05 9.57
CA ILE A 152 19.65 20.46 9.55
C ILE A 152 18.30 20.60 8.83
N ASP A 153 18.14 19.97 7.67
CA ASP A 153 16.89 20.02 6.91
C ASP A 153 15.73 19.38 7.72
N MET A 154 15.99 18.29 8.44
CA MET A 154 15.01 17.65 9.33
C MET A 154 14.67 18.51 10.56
N GLU A 155 15.66 19.15 11.19
CA GLU A 155 15.44 20.10 12.30
C GLU A 155 14.59 21.30 11.86
N ASN A 156 14.79 21.79 10.64
CA ASN A 156 13.97 22.85 10.06
C ASN A 156 12.51 22.41 9.90
N ILE A 157 12.27 21.19 9.40
CA ILE A 157 10.92 20.60 9.30
C ILE A 157 10.29 20.47 10.69
N CYS A 158 11.01 19.93 11.66
CA CYS A 158 10.53 19.81 13.04
C CYS A 158 10.19 21.16 13.67
N THR A 159 11.03 22.17 13.45
CA THR A 159 10.80 23.54 13.91
C THR A 159 9.54 24.12 13.27
N HIS A 160 9.35 23.91 11.97
CA HIS A 160 8.15 24.36 11.26
C HIS A 160 6.88 23.71 11.80
N ILE A 161 6.90 22.38 12.00
CA ILE A 161 5.78 21.61 12.57
C ILE A 161 5.46 22.12 13.98
N ASN A 162 6.46 22.24 14.86
CA ASN A 162 6.27 22.73 16.23
C ASN A 162 5.69 24.14 16.28
N ARG A 163 6.11 25.02 15.37
CA ARG A 163 5.55 26.37 15.24
C ARG A 163 4.07 26.31 14.84
N LYS A 164 3.70 25.51 13.84
CA LYS A 164 2.31 25.32 13.41
C LYS A 164 1.44 24.70 14.51
N MET A 165 1.97 23.75 15.29
CA MET A 165 1.29 23.20 16.46
C MET A 165 1.07 24.23 17.57
N SER A 166 2.01 25.17 17.72
CA SER A 166 1.94 26.22 18.72
C SER A 166 0.99 27.35 18.33
N SER A 167 0.91 27.68 17.04
CA SER A 167 -0.05 28.66 16.50
C SER A 167 -1.47 28.13 16.37
N GLY A 168 -1.65 26.80 16.46
CA GLY A 168 -2.95 26.13 16.28
C GLY A 168 -3.30 25.83 14.82
N GLU A 169 -2.37 26.05 13.89
CA GLU A 169 -2.52 25.65 12.47
C GLU A 169 -2.45 24.13 12.28
N LEU A 170 -1.72 23.42 13.16
CA LEU A 170 -1.71 21.96 13.23
C LEU A 170 -2.15 21.49 14.62
N PRO A 171 -2.82 20.33 14.71
CA PRO A 171 -3.15 19.74 15.99
C PRO A 171 -1.90 19.21 16.69
N LYS A 172 -1.96 19.13 18.03
CA LYS A 172 -0.90 18.51 18.82
C LYS A 172 -0.96 17.00 18.66
N VAL A 173 0.11 16.41 18.15
CA VAL A 173 0.34 14.96 18.08
C VAL A 173 1.73 14.63 18.59
N LYS A 174 1.88 13.43 19.17
CA LYS A 174 3.22 12.91 19.46
C LYS A 174 3.85 12.50 18.14
N TYR A 175 5.01 13.07 17.84
CA TYR A 175 5.77 12.71 16.65
C TYR A 175 7.26 12.56 16.98
N ASP A 176 7.94 11.75 16.18
CA ASP A 176 9.40 11.62 16.16
C ASP A 176 9.88 11.54 14.70
N TYR A 177 11.20 11.53 14.48
CA TYR A 177 11.77 11.32 13.16
C TYR A 177 12.87 10.26 13.12
N VAL A 178 13.05 9.63 11.96
CA VAL A 178 14.12 8.68 11.68
C VAL A 178 14.81 9.01 10.36
N LEU A 179 16.13 8.88 10.36
CA LEU A 179 16.97 8.98 9.17
C LEU A 179 17.47 7.57 8.83
N ARG A 180 17.26 7.12 7.59
CA ARG A 180 17.67 5.80 7.12
C ARG A 180 18.61 5.94 5.94
N GLU A 181 19.67 5.15 5.93
CA GLU A 181 20.61 5.12 4.81
C GLU A 181 20.15 4.06 3.80
N GLY A 182 19.98 4.44 2.53
CA GLY A 182 19.60 3.51 1.48
C GLY A 182 18.75 4.13 0.39
N LEU A 183 18.18 3.28 -0.45
CA LEU A 183 17.19 3.69 -1.46
C LEU A 183 15.84 4.00 -0.77
N PRO A 184 15.18 5.12 -1.08
CA PRO A 184 13.96 5.52 -0.39
C PRO A 184 12.85 4.47 -0.39
N GLU A 185 12.55 3.88 -1.53
CA GLU A 185 11.53 2.84 -1.68
C GLU A 185 11.82 1.61 -0.81
N GLU A 186 13.08 1.14 -0.80
CA GLU A 186 13.51 -0.02 -0.03
C GLU A 186 13.44 0.26 1.47
N GLU A 187 13.95 1.42 1.91
CA GLU A 187 13.95 1.79 3.32
C GLU A 187 12.54 2.07 3.83
N ILE A 188 11.66 2.70 3.05
CA ILE A 188 10.24 2.90 3.45
C ILE A 188 9.56 1.54 3.65
N ILE A 189 9.74 0.60 2.72
CA ILE A 189 9.16 -0.74 2.82
C ILE A 189 9.76 -1.49 4.02
N ALA A 190 11.08 -1.46 4.20
CA ALA A 190 11.76 -2.13 5.31
C ALA A 190 11.32 -1.56 6.66
N TYR A 191 11.32 -0.24 6.79
CA TYR A 191 10.94 0.43 8.03
C TYR A 191 9.45 0.29 8.34
N SER A 192 8.58 0.20 7.32
CA SER A 192 7.16 -0.10 7.56
C SER A 192 6.95 -1.46 8.23
N LYS A 193 7.78 -2.46 7.93
CA LYS A 193 7.76 -3.78 8.59
C LYS A 193 8.34 -3.73 10.00
N GLU A 194 9.24 -2.81 10.29
CA GLU A 194 9.79 -2.60 11.64
C GLU A 194 8.78 -1.85 12.52
N TYR A 195 8.26 -0.73 12.00
CA TYR A 195 7.46 0.23 12.74
C TYR A 195 6.00 -0.17 12.88
N HIS A 196 5.47 -0.98 11.95
CA HIS A 196 4.07 -1.42 11.86
C HIS A 196 3.05 -0.25 11.87
N PRO A 197 3.15 0.70 10.92
CA PRO A 197 2.16 1.76 10.81
C PRO A 197 0.81 1.23 10.33
N ILE A 198 -0.28 1.88 10.74
CA ILE A 198 -1.63 1.63 10.22
C ILE A 198 -1.87 2.32 8.87
N LEU A 199 -1.05 3.33 8.55
CA LEU A 199 -1.11 4.09 7.31
C LEU A 199 0.26 4.70 7.00
N ILE A 200 0.66 4.65 5.73
CA ILE A 200 1.75 5.47 5.19
C ILE A 200 1.14 6.67 4.48
N VAL A 201 1.55 7.90 4.83
CA VAL A 201 1.11 9.12 4.14
C VAL A 201 2.32 9.75 3.45
N MET A 202 2.30 9.84 2.12
CA MET A 202 3.44 10.33 1.35
C MET A 202 3.00 11.17 0.14
N GLY A 203 3.91 12.00 -0.38
CA GLY A 203 3.64 12.73 -1.62
C GLY A 203 3.52 11.79 -2.82
N THR A 204 2.75 12.16 -3.85
CA THR A 204 2.75 11.46 -5.14
C THR A 204 4.04 11.69 -5.92
N ARG A 205 4.81 12.73 -5.58
CA ARG A 205 6.06 13.14 -6.24
C ARG A 205 7.09 13.61 -5.21
N GLY A 206 8.32 13.68 -5.69
CA GLY A 206 9.44 14.24 -4.95
C GLY A 206 10.14 15.40 -5.68
N LYS A 207 11.20 15.90 -5.06
CA LYS A 207 11.97 17.11 -5.40
C LYS A 207 12.47 17.17 -6.85
N SER A 208 12.69 16.04 -7.49
CA SER A 208 13.31 15.93 -8.83
C SER A 208 12.33 15.86 -10.01
N GLN A 209 11.01 15.85 -9.79
CA GLN A 209 10.02 15.52 -10.82
C GLN A 209 8.97 16.61 -11.07
N LYS A 210 9.41 17.76 -11.63
CA LYS A 210 8.55 18.95 -11.83
C LYS A 210 7.72 18.96 -13.13
N ASP A 211 8.06 18.13 -14.13
CA ASP A 211 7.56 18.30 -15.51
C ASP A 211 6.63 17.17 -16.03
N MET A 212 6.08 16.31 -15.17
CA MET A 212 5.26 15.16 -15.62
C MET A 212 4.02 14.95 -14.76
N ASP A 213 2.84 14.74 -15.37
CA ASP A 213 1.54 14.48 -14.73
C ASP A 213 1.39 13.07 -14.08
N LEU A 214 2.47 12.53 -13.50
CA LEU A 214 2.57 11.13 -13.08
C LEU A 214 2.91 10.97 -11.59
N ILE A 215 2.61 9.79 -11.03
CA ILE A 215 3.15 9.34 -9.74
C ILE A 215 4.64 9.04 -9.90
N GLY A 216 5.44 9.47 -8.92
CA GLY A 216 6.88 9.25 -8.88
C GLY A 216 7.25 7.80 -8.58
N SER A 217 8.45 7.41 -9.02
CA SER A 217 8.96 6.04 -8.93
C SER A 217 8.95 5.49 -7.50
N VAL A 218 9.34 6.30 -6.51
CA VAL A 218 9.35 5.90 -5.10
C VAL A 218 7.95 5.54 -4.62
N THR A 219 6.97 6.44 -4.83
CA THR A 219 5.58 6.22 -4.43
C THR A 219 4.96 5.04 -5.16
N GLY A 220 5.24 4.88 -6.46
CA GLY A 220 4.79 3.74 -7.25
C GLY A 220 5.29 2.40 -6.70
N GLU A 221 6.59 2.29 -6.40
CA GLU A 221 7.20 1.08 -5.86
C GLU A 221 6.65 0.75 -4.47
N VAL A 222 6.55 1.76 -3.60
CA VAL A 222 5.96 1.59 -2.26
C VAL A 222 4.52 1.07 -2.37
N ILE A 223 3.70 1.64 -3.25
CA ILE A 223 2.33 1.17 -3.49
C ILE A 223 2.28 -0.27 -4.01
N GLU A 224 3.23 -0.66 -4.87
CA GLU A 224 3.22 -1.99 -5.49
C GLU A 224 3.66 -3.11 -4.54
N VAL A 225 4.61 -2.83 -3.64
CA VAL A 225 5.30 -3.85 -2.84
C VAL A 225 4.86 -3.86 -1.37
N ASN A 226 4.46 -2.71 -0.83
CA ASN A 226 4.12 -2.58 0.59
C ASN A 226 2.79 -3.27 0.93
N ARG A 227 2.68 -3.77 2.18
CA ARG A 227 1.45 -4.37 2.72
C ARG A 227 0.62 -3.42 3.59
N VAL A 228 1.17 -2.26 3.96
CA VAL A 228 0.44 -1.24 4.72
C VAL A 228 -0.31 -0.33 3.74
N PRO A 229 -1.55 0.10 4.05
CA PRO A 229 -2.24 1.11 3.27
C PRO A 229 -1.40 2.37 3.03
N VAL A 230 -1.47 2.91 1.83
CA VAL A 230 -0.72 4.10 1.41
C VAL A 230 -1.68 5.18 0.95
N LEU A 231 -1.64 6.34 1.61
CA LEU A 231 -2.32 7.56 1.17
C LEU A 231 -1.32 8.46 0.45
N ALA A 232 -1.41 8.49 -0.89
CA ALA A 232 -0.58 9.31 -1.75
C ALA A 232 -1.23 10.68 -2.00
N ILE A 233 -0.52 11.75 -1.64
CA ILE A 233 -1.01 13.14 -1.66
C ILE A 233 -0.44 13.91 -2.86
N PRO A 234 -1.28 14.42 -3.78
CA PRO A 234 -0.84 15.24 -4.91
C PRO A 234 -0.54 16.68 -4.49
N GLU A 235 0.20 17.39 -5.34
CA GLU A 235 0.66 18.76 -5.10
C GLU A 235 -0.49 19.74 -4.83
N ASN A 236 -1.48 19.81 -5.71
CA ASN A 236 -2.55 20.80 -5.60
C ASN A 236 -3.81 20.26 -4.90
N VAL A 237 -3.68 19.25 -4.03
CA VAL A 237 -4.80 18.81 -3.18
C VAL A 237 -5.45 20.02 -2.49
N PRO A 238 -6.78 20.22 -2.59
CA PRO A 238 -7.40 21.49 -2.21
C PRO A 238 -7.60 21.68 -0.71
N PHE A 239 -7.15 20.72 0.10
CA PHE A 239 -7.30 20.71 1.56
C PHE A 239 -6.03 20.23 2.26
N THR A 240 -5.89 20.56 3.54
CA THR A 240 -4.79 20.12 4.41
C THR A 240 -5.27 19.18 5.52
N ASP A 241 -6.58 18.95 5.62
CA ASP A 241 -7.22 18.06 6.57
C ASP A 241 -8.24 17.17 5.83
N LEU A 242 -8.23 15.86 6.12
CA LEU A 242 -9.17 14.92 5.52
C LEU A 242 -10.63 15.16 5.94
N ARG A 243 -10.86 15.88 7.05
CA ARG A 243 -12.20 16.30 7.48
C ARG A 243 -12.85 17.30 6.53
N ASP A 244 -12.07 17.99 5.70
CA ASP A 244 -12.59 18.92 4.70
C ASP A 244 -13.07 18.18 3.43
N ALA A 245 -12.64 16.93 3.24
CA ALA A 245 -13.13 16.08 2.16
C ALA A 245 -14.51 15.50 2.50
N LYS A 246 -15.38 15.39 1.50
CA LYS A 246 -16.78 14.95 1.65
C LYS A 246 -17.09 13.67 0.89
N ASN A 247 -16.45 13.45 -0.24
CA ASN A 247 -16.74 12.32 -1.12
C ASN A 247 -15.50 11.47 -1.32
N ILE A 248 -15.60 10.19 -0.99
CA ILE A 248 -14.56 9.21 -1.23
C ILE A 248 -15.07 8.12 -2.16
N ALA A 249 -14.32 7.84 -3.21
CA ALA A 249 -14.65 6.76 -4.14
C ALA A 249 -13.90 5.49 -3.75
N PHE A 250 -14.55 4.32 -3.80
CA PHE A 250 -13.86 3.03 -3.62
C PHE A 250 -14.06 2.13 -4.85
N ALA A 251 -12.97 1.68 -5.46
CA ALA A 251 -12.98 0.81 -6.63
C ALA A 251 -13.25 -0.64 -6.23
N THR A 252 -14.35 -1.24 -6.71
CA THR A 252 -14.74 -2.60 -6.31
C THR A 252 -15.57 -3.32 -7.36
N SER A 253 -15.39 -4.63 -7.45
CA SER A 253 -16.20 -5.59 -8.22
C SER A 253 -16.86 -6.61 -7.28
N PHE A 254 -16.82 -6.34 -5.97
CA PHE A 254 -17.45 -7.12 -4.89
C PHE A 254 -17.10 -8.59 -4.92
N ASN A 255 -15.84 -8.87 -5.22
CA ASN A 255 -15.25 -10.16 -4.90
C ASN A 255 -14.81 -10.16 -3.42
N GLN A 256 -14.47 -11.33 -2.88
CA GLN A 256 -14.08 -11.47 -1.48
C GLN A 256 -12.88 -10.59 -1.09
N ARG A 257 -11.91 -10.40 -2.00
CA ARG A 257 -10.74 -9.54 -1.76
C ARG A 257 -11.12 -8.07 -1.62
N ASP A 258 -12.08 -7.61 -2.42
CA ASP A 258 -12.62 -6.24 -2.29
C ASP A 258 -13.35 -6.05 -0.98
N LEU A 259 -14.05 -7.07 -0.46
CA LEU A 259 -14.72 -6.96 0.84
C LEU A 259 -13.70 -6.83 1.97
N VAL A 260 -12.63 -7.62 1.95
CA VAL A 260 -11.53 -7.49 2.93
C VAL A 260 -10.85 -6.13 2.84
N ALA A 261 -10.53 -5.66 1.63
CA ALA A 261 -9.95 -4.34 1.42
C ALA A 261 -10.92 -3.22 1.81
N PHE A 262 -12.23 -3.43 1.66
CA PHE A 262 -13.25 -2.48 2.07
C PHE A 262 -13.38 -2.42 3.60
N ASP A 263 -13.25 -3.54 4.30
CA ASP A 263 -13.26 -3.55 5.77
C ASP A 263 -12.08 -2.73 6.31
N GLU A 264 -10.89 -2.91 5.73
CA GLU A 264 -9.69 -2.12 6.05
C GLU A 264 -9.86 -0.64 5.68
N PHE A 265 -10.43 -0.35 4.51
CA PHE A 265 -10.82 1.00 4.10
C PHE A 265 -11.69 1.68 5.15
N MET A 266 -12.75 0.99 5.61
CA MET A 266 -13.69 1.52 6.60
C MET A 266 -13.03 1.78 7.96
N GLU A 267 -12.05 0.97 8.35
CA GLU A 267 -11.27 1.24 9.58
C GLU A 267 -10.31 2.43 9.42
N ILE A 268 -9.72 2.64 8.24
CA ILE A 268 -8.87 3.83 7.96
C ILE A 268 -9.71 5.10 8.02
N ILE A 269 -10.90 5.12 7.41
CA ILE A 269 -11.75 6.32 7.35
C ILE A 269 -12.66 6.48 8.57
N LYS A 270 -12.48 5.65 9.60
CA LYS A 270 -13.27 5.69 10.82
C LYS A 270 -13.05 7.00 11.56
N GLY A 271 -14.14 7.68 11.89
CA GLY A 271 -14.11 9.02 12.50
C GLY A 271 -14.31 10.15 11.50
N PHE A 272 -14.23 9.88 10.20
CA PHE A 272 -14.53 10.84 9.14
C PHE A 272 -15.97 10.63 8.63
N ASP A 273 -16.65 11.74 8.30
CA ASP A 273 -17.99 11.71 7.73
C ASP A 273 -17.94 11.81 6.21
N PHE A 274 -17.71 10.69 5.55
CA PHE A 274 -17.66 10.61 4.09
C PHE A 274 -18.94 10.08 3.47
N ASN A 275 -19.29 10.65 2.31
CA ASN A 275 -20.12 9.98 1.31
C ASN A 275 -19.25 9.00 0.52
N ILE A 276 -19.52 7.72 0.67
CA ILE A 276 -18.76 6.64 0.03
C ILE A 276 -19.41 6.30 -1.30
N HIS A 277 -18.66 6.47 -2.39
CA HIS A 277 -19.09 6.15 -3.76
C HIS A 277 -18.38 4.90 -4.23
N LEU A 278 -19.06 3.75 -4.14
CA LEU A 278 -18.55 2.51 -4.71
C LEU A 278 -18.66 2.59 -6.22
N PHE A 279 -17.55 2.35 -6.93
CA PHE A 279 -17.56 2.32 -8.38
C PHE A 279 -16.95 1.03 -8.91
N ASN A 280 -17.56 0.54 -9.99
CA ASN A 280 -17.01 -0.54 -10.78
C ASN A 280 -16.88 -0.12 -12.24
N ILE A 281 -15.91 -0.75 -12.92
CA ILE A 281 -15.76 -0.68 -14.36
C ILE A 281 -16.45 -1.92 -14.92
N SER A 282 -17.58 -1.75 -15.60
CA SER A 282 -18.32 -2.87 -16.17
C SER A 282 -17.54 -3.48 -17.33
N THR A 283 -16.98 -4.69 -17.16
CA THR A 283 -16.42 -5.48 -18.28
C THR A 283 -17.48 -6.27 -19.04
N SER A 284 -18.68 -6.43 -18.48
CA SER A 284 -19.85 -6.99 -19.17
C SER A 284 -21.15 -6.56 -18.49
N LYS A 285 -22.23 -6.38 -19.26
CA LYS A 285 -23.57 -5.98 -18.75
C LYS A 285 -24.15 -6.96 -17.72
N ASP A 286 -23.70 -8.21 -17.71
CA ASP A 286 -24.23 -9.29 -16.88
C ASP A 286 -23.58 -9.39 -15.48
N GLU A 287 -22.41 -8.78 -15.25
CA GLU A 287 -21.69 -8.87 -13.96
C GLU A 287 -22.45 -8.24 -12.79
N TRP A 288 -23.42 -7.35 -13.10
CA TRP A 288 -24.05 -6.43 -12.17
C TRP A 288 -25.57 -6.33 -12.28
N ASN A 289 -26.22 -7.47 -12.45
CA ASN A 289 -27.68 -7.55 -12.42
C ASN A 289 -28.25 -7.06 -11.06
N GLU A 290 -29.46 -6.50 -11.08
CA GLU A 290 -30.14 -5.86 -9.94
C GLU A 290 -30.13 -6.73 -8.66
N ILE A 291 -30.16 -8.05 -8.80
CA ILE A 291 -30.11 -9.01 -7.69
C ILE A 291 -28.78 -8.91 -6.93
N ARG A 292 -27.65 -8.85 -7.64
CA ARG A 292 -26.32 -8.76 -7.03
C ARG A 292 -26.13 -7.41 -6.36
N LEU A 293 -26.57 -6.33 -7.01
CA LEU A 293 -26.59 -4.97 -6.44
C LEU A 293 -27.41 -4.90 -5.15
N THR A 294 -28.54 -5.60 -5.12
CA THR A 294 -29.41 -5.65 -3.94
C THR A 294 -28.73 -6.36 -2.78
N GLY A 295 -28.15 -7.55 -2.99
CA GLY A 295 -27.45 -8.30 -1.94
C GLY A 295 -26.21 -7.57 -1.41
N VAL A 296 -25.45 -6.92 -2.29
CA VAL A 296 -24.31 -6.07 -1.91
C VAL A 296 -24.78 -4.87 -1.06
N ARG A 297 -25.86 -4.19 -1.47
CA ARG A 297 -26.43 -3.07 -0.70
C ARG A 297 -26.93 -3.52 0.68
N GLU A 298 -27.54 -4.69 0.77
CA GLU A 298 -27.99 -5.27 2.04
C GLU A 298 -26.81 -5.60 2.96
N TYR A 299 -25.73 -6.19 2.42
CA TYR A 299 -24.50 -6.46 3.16
C TYR A 299 -23.94 -5.18 3.79
N PHE A 300 -23.73 -4.11 3.02
CA PHE A 300 -23.19 -2.86 3.56
C PHE A 300 -24.14 -2.15 4.52
N LYS A 301 -25.45 -2.16 4.27
CA LYS A 301 -26.42 -1.59 5.22
C LYS A 301 -26.42 -2.33 6.55
N LYS A 302 -26.19 -3.64 6.55
CA LYS A 302 -26.15 -4.45 7.76
C LYS A 302 -24.83 -4.27 8.52
N GLN A 303 -23.71 -4.25 7.80
CA GLN A 303 -22.37 -4.15 8.40
C GLN A 303 -22.02 -2.70 8.81
N TYR A 304 -22.48 -1.71 8.03
CA TYR A 304 -22.19 -0.29 8.20
C TYR A 304 -23.49 0.55 8.15
N PRO A 305 -24.39 0.40 9.14
CA PRO A 305 -25.72 1.02 9.11
C PRO A 305 -25.69 2.55 9.12
N HIS A 306 -24.59 3.16 9.55
CA HIS A 306 -24.40 4.61 9.63
C HIS A 306 -23.63 5.19 8.43
N ALA A 307 -23.12 4.35 7.52
CA ALA A 307 -22.32 4.81 6.39
C ALA A 307 -23.19 5.23 5.20
N HIS A 308 -22.88 6.38 4.61
CA HIS A 308 -23.54 6.89 3.41
C HIS A 308 -22.93 6.26 2.16
N ILE A 309 -23.42 5.08 1.77
CA ILE A 309 -22.85 4.31 0.66
C ILE A 309 -23.76 4.40 -0.57
N SER A 310 -23.19 4.89 -1.68
CA SER A 310 -23.81 4.88 -3.01
C SER A 310 -23.00 4.03 -3.98
N HIS A 311 -23.61 3.63 -5.09
CA HIS A 311 -22.98 2.80 -6.10
C HIS A 311 -23.13 3.39 -7.49
N THR A 312 -22.05 3.37 -8.28
CA THR A 312 -22.02 3.84 -9.66
C THR A 312 -21.34 2.81 -10.57
N VAL A 313 -22.02 2.38 -11.63
CA VAL A 313 -21.39 1.58 -12.69
C VAL A 313 -20.84 2.53 -13.75
N LEU A 314 -19.54 2.46 -14.01
CA LEU A 314 -18.91 3.19 -15.11
C LEU A 314 -19.08 2.39 -16.41
N ALA A 315 -19.48 3.08 -17.47
CA ALA A 315 -19.70 2.48 -18.79
C ALA A 315 -18.40 1.93 -19.38
N ASP A 316 -18.51 0.82 -20.11
CA ASP A 316 -17.39 0.25 -20.87
C ASP A 316 -16.98 1.21 -21.99
N GLY A 317 -15.69 1.52 -22.07
CA GLY A 317 -15.15 2.58 -22.92
C GLY A 317 -13.75 3.02 -22.49
N ASP A 318 -13.41 4.28 -22.73
CA ASP A 318 -12.17 4.85 -22.19
C ASP A 318 -12.31 5.02 -20.67
N LEU A 319 -11.83 4.01 -19.94
CA LEU A 319 -11.83 3.96 -18.48
C LEU A 319 -11.33 5.27 -17.84
N LEU A 320 -10.31 5.89 -18.41
CA LEU A 320 -9.72 7.08 -17.80
C LEU A 320 -10.67 8.26 -17.93
N LEU A 321 -11.31 8.45 -19.08
CA LEU A 321 -12.38 9.44 -19.24
C LEU A 321 -13.59 9.14 -18.36
N ALA A 322 -13.93 7.87 -18.17
CA ALA A 322 -15.03 7.47 -17.31
C ALA A 322 -14.76 7.79 -15.84
N ILE A 323 -13.54 7.52 -15.34
CA ILE A 323 -13.10 7.88 -13.99
C ILE A 323 -13.05 9.40 -13.85
N GLU A 324 -12.48 10.13 -14.80
CA GLU A 324 -12.38 11.60 -14.74
C GLU A 324 -13.77 12.24 -14.68
N LYS A 325 -14.68 11.80 -15.55
CA LYS A 325 -16.08 12.25 -15.52
C LYS A 325 -16.74 11.92 -14.19
N PHE A 326 -16.53 10.72 -13.66
CA PHE A 326 -17.08 10.33 -12.37
C PHE A 326 -16.53 11.19 -11.22
N VAL A 327 -15.22 11.43 -11.17
CA VAL A 327 -14.57 12.29 -10.18
C VAL A 327 -15.15 13.69 -10.21
N ARG A 328 -15.31 14.27 -11.40
CA ARG A 328 -15.91 15.59 -11.59
C ARG A 328 -17.39 15.64 -11.23
N ASP A 329 -18.20 14.72 -11.78
CA ASP A 329 -19.66 14.73 -11.64
C ASP A 329 -20.11 14.42 -10.21
N LYS A 330 -19.35 13.58 -9.48
CA LYS A 330 -19.61 13.22 -8.08
C LYS A 330 -18.79 14.05 -7.09
N GLN A 331 -17.94 14.96 -7.58
CA GLN A 331 -17.04 15.77 -6.76
C GLN A 331 -16.22 14.91 -5.80
N ILE A 332 -15.57 13.87 -6.33
CA ILE A 332 -14.76 12.94 -5.53
C ILE A 332 -13.50 13.65 -5.06
N ASP A 333 -13.32 13.69 -3.75
CA ASP A 333 -12.17 14.33 -3.10
C ASP A 333 -11.02 13.33 -2.93
N ILE A 334 -11.30 12.04 -2.77
CA ILE A 334 -10.30 10.97 -2.56
C ILE A 334 -10.72 9.71 -3.35
N ILE A 335 -9.76 9.04 -4.00
CA ILE A 335 -9.99 7.73 -4.63
C ILE A 335 -9.29 6.65 -3.82
N ALA A 336 -10.01 5.60 -3.46
CA ALA A 336 -9.52 4.42 -2.78
C ALA A 336 -9.61 3.19 -3.70
N LEU A 337 -8.58 2.35 -3.70
CA LEU A 337 -8.54 1.13 -4.50
C LEU A 337 -7.59 0.10 -3.90
N SER A 338 -7.74 -1.16 -4.29
CA SER A 338 -6.87 -2.23 -3.81
C SER A 338 -5.66 -2.52 -4.70
N THR A 339 -4.51 -2.88 -4.13
CA THR A 339 -3.23 -3.17 -4.82
C THR A 339 -3.36 -4.18 -5.97
N TYR A 340 -4.25 -5.18 -5.85
CA TYR A 340 -4.44 -6.18 -6.90
C TYR A 340 -5.13 -5.63 -8.16
N ARG A 341 -5.68 -4.40 -8.12
CA ARG A 341 -6.20 -3.65 -9.27
C ARG A 341 -5.06 -3.12 -10.14
N ARG A 342 -4.06 -3.97 -10.41
CA ARG A 342 -2.84 -3.66 -11.15
C ARG A 342 -3.11 -3.03 -12.51
N ASN A 343 -4.21 -3.37 -13.17
CA ASN A 343 -4.58 -2.77 -14.45
C ASN A 343 -4.97 -1.29 -14.32
N ILE A 344 -5.63 -0.90 -13.23
CA ILE A 344 -5.98 0.51 -12.96
C ILE A 344 -4.70 1.25 -12.57
N LEU A 345 -3.92 0.68 -11.64
CA LEU A 345 -2.66 1.25 -11.17
C LEU A 345 -1.63 1.42 -12.29
N ALA A 346 -1.41 0.39 -13.11
CA ALA A 346 -0.49 0.45 -14.24
C ALA A 346 -0.90 1.53 -15.26
N ARG A 347 -2.21 1.77 -15.45
CA ARG A 347 -2.67 2.87 -16.32
C ARG A 347 -2.45 4.24 -15.70
N MET A 348 -2.54 4.35 -14.37
CA MET A 348 -2.27 5.58 -13.62
C MET A 348 -0.77 5.89 -13.52
N PHE A 349 0.09 4.86 -13.49
CA PHE A 349 1.51 5.01 -13.15
C PHE A 349 2.47 4.80 -14.34
N ASN A 350 2.00 4.25 -15.46
CA ASN A 350 2.87 3.97 -16.61
C ASN A 350 3.07 5.22 -17.50
N PRO A 351 4.31 5.73 -17.66
CA PRO A 351 4.61 6.93 -18.45
C PRO A 351 4.26 6.83 -19.94
N SER A 352 4.32 5.62 -20.52
CA SER A 352 4.06 5.39 -21.95
C SER A 352 2.57 5.37 -22.28
N ILE A 353 1.72 5.05 -21.30
CA ILE A 353 0.25 5.04 -21.40
C ILE A 353 -0.31 6.41 -20.95
N ALA A 354 0.28 7.00 -19.91
CA ALA A 354 -0.11 8.30 -19.35
C ALA A 354 0.28 9.51 -20.22
N ARG A 355 1.19 9.34 -21.20
CA ARG A 355 1.68 10.40 -22.11
C ARG A 355 0.58 11.14 -22.90
N LYS A 356 -0.68 10.68 -22.86
CA LYS A 356 -1.83 11.33 -23.50
C LYS A 356 -2.93 11.79 -22.55
N MET A 357 -2.79 11.64 -21.24
CA MET A 357 -3.88 11.96 -20.29
C MET A 357 -3.37 12.66 -19.04
N LEU A 358 -3.83 13.90 -18.91
CA LEU A 358 -3.74 14.75 -17.74
C LEU A 358 -4.41 14.07 -16.55
N PHE A 359 -3.64 13.38 -15.72
CA PHE A 359 -3.96 13.35 -14.30
C PHE A 359 -3.56 14.73 -13.74
N HIS A 360 -4.38 15.75 -13.97
CA HIS A 360 -4.40 16.99 -13.15
C HIS A 360 -5.01 16.72 -11.77
N THR A 361 -4.80 15.53 -11.22
CA THR A 361 -5.73 15.00 -10.26
C THR A 361 -5.17 15.33 -8.90
N ASP A 362 -5.55 16.52 -8.46
CA ASP A 362 -5.49 17.05 -7.11
C ASP A 362 -6.27 16.17 -6.09
N THR A 363 -6.65 14.95 -6.47
CA THR A 363 -7.37 13.96 -5.71
C THR A 363 -6.39 12.94 -5.15
N PRO A 364 -6.21 12.87 -3.82
CA PRO A 364 -5.43 11.84 -3.16
C PRO A 364 -5.84 10.41 -3.52
N LEU A 365 -4.85 9.52 -3.49
CA LEU A 365 -5.02 8.09 -3.75
C LEU A 365 -4.77 7.28 -2.49
N LEU A 366 -5.79 6.58 -1.99
CA LEU A 366 -5.66 5.61 -0.92
C LEU A 366 -5.56 4.21 -1.51
N VAL A 367 -4.38 3.60 -1.46
CA VAL A 367 -4.17 2.24 -1.93
C VAL A 367 -4.10 1.28 -0.75
N ILE A 368 -4.91 0.22 -0.81
CA ILE A 368 -5.09 -0.75 0.27
C ILE A 368 -4.62 -2.12 -0.21
N ASP A 369 -3.79 -2.79 0.59
CA ASP A 369 -3.35 -4.13 0.22
C ASP A 369 -4.50 -5.14 0.37
N SER A 370 -4.81 -5.88 -0.69
CA SER A 370 -5.67 -7.05 -0.52
C SER A 370 -4.82 -8.18 0.05
N LYS A 371 -4.95 -8.46 1.35
CA LYS A 371 -4.39 -9.68 1.94
C LYS A 371 -4.80 -10.89 1.08
N LYS A 372 -3.80 -11.68 0.66
CA LYS A 372 -3.94 -12.71 -0.37
C LYS A 372 -4.82 -13.88 0.02
#